data_AF-A0AAX1DLD0-F1
#
_entry.id   AF-A0AAX1DLD0-F1
#
_cell.length_a   1.000
_cell.length_b   1.000
_cell.length_c   1.000
_cell.angle_alpha   90.00
_cell.angle_beta   90.00
_cell.angle_gamma   90.00
#
_symmetry.space_group_name_H-M   'P 1'
#
loop_
_entity.id
_entity.type
_entity.pdbx_description
1 polymer ?
#
loop_
_entity_poly.entity_id
_entity_poly.type
_entity_poly.pdbx_seq_one_letter_code
_entity_poly.pdbx_strand_id
1 'polypeptide(L)' 'MGHVVKIGRYEIVDADLDSENADTVSIPCHTNPGLITQLDGWDRDTSVPAWIDGEPVNLQIGHYDKQQDRWILKKPA' A
#
# COMPACT_ATOMS: atom_id res chain seq x y z
N MET A 1 -6.23 -16.04 6.22
CA MET A 1 -5.90 -15.05 7.27
C MET A 1 -5.59 -13.76 6.54
N GLY A 2 -6.19 -12.64 6.94
CA GLY A 2 -5.87 -11.35 6.34
C GLY A 2 -4.45 -10.94 6.73
N HIS A 3 -3.75 -10.26 5.83
CA HIS A 3 -2.43 -9.70 6.09
C HIS A 3 -2.58 -8.29 6.69
N VAL A 4 -1.67 -7.90 7.58
CA VAL A 4 -1.63 -6.54 8.13
C VAL A 4 -0.47 -5.79 7.48
N VAL A 5 -0.79 -4.68 6.83
CA VAL A 5 0.20 -3.77 6.27
C VAL A 5 0.32 -2.55 7.18
N LYS A 6 1.54 -2.08 7.44
CA LYS A 6 1.79 -0.86 8.20
C LYS A 6 2.65 0.11 7.41
N ILE A 7 2.20 1.35 7.25
CA ILE A 7 2.95 2.43 6.61
C ILE A 7 2.98 3.62 7.57
N GLY A 8 4.15 3.93 8.11
CA GLY A 8 4.29 4.94 9.16
C GLY A 8 3.40 4.67 10.37
N ARG A 9 2.41 5.55 10.60
CA ARG A 9 1.43 5.41 11.70
C ARG A 9 0.16 4.64 11.33
N TYR A 10 -0.04 4.31 10.06
CA TYR A 10 -1.26 3.69 9.56
C TYR A 10 -1.12 2.18 9.59
N GLU A 11 -2.09 1.51 10.21
CA GLU A 11 -2.27 0.06 10.16
C GLU A 11 -3.43 -0.23 9.23
N ILE A 12 -3.14 -0.91 8.12
CA ILE A 12 -4.06 -1.23 7.04
C ILE A 12 -4.35 -2.73 7.13
N VAL A 13 -5.55 -3.07 7.62
CA VAL A 13 -5.98 -4.45 7.86
C VAL A 13 -6.78 -5.04 6.70
N ASP A 14 -7.14 -4.20 5.72
CA ASP A 14 -7.92 -4.52 4.53
C ASP A 14 -7.14 -4.29 3.23
N ALA A 15 -5.81 -4.20 3.35
CA ALA A 15 -4.92 -4.23 2.21
C ALA A 15 -5.02 -5.59 1.51
N ASP A 16 -5.02 -5.56 0.18
CA ASP A 16 -4.99 -6.76 -0.65
C ASP A 16 -3.58 -6.92 -1.21
N LEU A 17 -2.94 -8.02 -0.85
CA LEU A 17 -1.67 -8.43 -1.39
C LEU A 17 -1.99 -9.44 -2.48
N ASP A 18 -1.90 -9.00 -3.73
CA ASP A 18 -2.27 -9.81 -4.87
C ASP A 18 -1.51 -11.14 -4.81
N SER A 19 -2.26 -12.24 -4.77
CA SER A 19 -1.71 -13.60 -4.65
C SER A 19 -1.20 -14.13 -5.99
N GLU A 20 -1.60 -13.51 -7.11
CA GLU A 20 -1.12 -13.81 -8.45
C GLU A 20 -0.02 -12.83 -8.90
N ASN A 21 -0.12 -11.54 -8.55
CA ASN A 21 1.01 -10.58 -8.61
C ASN A 21 1.57 -10.30 -7.22
N ALA A 22 2.41 -11.20 -6.74
CA ALA A 22 3.05 -11.14 -5.41
C ALA A 22 3.78 -9.81 -5.09
N ASP A 23 3.97 -8.96 -6.09
CA ASP A 23 4.75 -7.73 -6.05
C ASP A 23 3.94 -6.47 -5.74
N THR A 24 2.61 -6.55 -5.54
CA THR A 24 1.79 -5.35 -5.29
C THR A 24 1.02 -5.39 -3.97
N VAL A 25 0.74 -4.20 -3.45
CA VAL A 25 -0.10 -3.95 -2.26
C VAL A 25 -1.18 -2.95 -2.64
N SER A 26 -2.44 -3.35 -2.55
CA SER A 26 -3.60 -2.54 -2.93
C SER A 26 -4.35 -2.04 -1.70
N ILE A 27 -4.33 -0.73 -1.47
CA ILE A 27 -4.91 -0.07 -0.30
C ILE A 27 -6.25 0.56 -0.67
N PRO A 28 -7.39 0.10 -0.12
CA PRO A 28 -8.69 0.72 -0.39
C PRO A 28 -8.76 2.16 0.14
N CYS A 29 -9.26 3.09 -0.68
CA CYS A 29 -9.27 4.50 -0.32
C CYS A 29 -10.31 4.85 0.75
N HIS A 30 -11.47 4.20 0.71
CA HIS A 30 -12.62 4.50 1.56
C HIS A 30 -12.38 4.21 3.05
N THR A 31 -11.55 3.22 3.38
CA THR A 31 -11.19 2.84 4.76
C THR A 31 -9.92 3.51 5.26
N ASN A 32 -9.07 4.01 4.37
CA ASN A 32 -7.75 4.55 4.69
C ASN A 32 -7.56 6.04 4.28
N PRO A 33 -8.55 6.94 4.42
CA PRO A 33 -8.53 8.27 3.78
C PRO A 33 -7.33 9.14 4.21
N GLY A 34 -6.90 9.04 5.46
CA GLY A 34 -5.75 9.78 5.98
C GLY A 34 -4.42 9.35 5.38
N LEU A 35 -4.27 8.06 5.06
CA LEU A 35 -3.11 7.54 4.33
C LEU A 35 -3.19 7.97 2.86
N ILE A 36 -4.35 7.87 2.23
CA ILE A 36 -4.54 8.24 0.82
C ILE A 36 -4.10 9.69 0.56
N THR A 37 -4.48 10.62 1.42
CA THR A 37 -4.05 12.03 1.29
C THR A 37 -2.52 12.18 1.31
N GLN A 38 -1.80 11.30 2.01
CA GLN A 38 -0.34 11.30 1.98
C GLN A 38 0.22 10.67 0.70
N LEU A 39 -0.34 9.55 0.26
CA LEU A 39 0.06 8.87 -0.97
C LEU A 39 -0.14 9.77 -2.20
N ASP A 40 -1.23 10.53 -2.25
CA ASP A 40 -1.53 11.51 -3.31
C ASP A 40 -0.46 12.62 -3.42
N GLY A 41 0.25 12.91 -2.33
CA GLY A 41 1.28 13.94 -2.25
C GLY A 41 2.71 13.46 -2.53
N TRP A 42 2.93 12.15 -2.72
CA TRP A 42 4.25 11.59 -2.97
C TRP A 42 4.52 11.35 -4.45
N ASP A 43 5.78 11.52 -4.86
CA ASP A 43 6.22 11.18 -6.21
C ASP A 43 6.21 9.66 -6.42
N ARG A 44 5.96 9.22 -7.66
CA ARG A 44 5.82 7.78 -8.01
C ARG A 44 7.13 6.98 -7.94
N ASP A 45 8.26 7.64 -7.81
CA ASP A 45 9.56 7.02 -7.57
C ASP A 45 9.93 6.97 -6.08
N THR A 46 9.10 7.58 -5.22
CA THR A 46 9.28 7.51 -3.76
C THR A 46 9.10 6.09 -3.28
N SER A 47 10.02 5.64 -2.42
CA SER A 47 9.86 4.40 -1.64
C SER A 47 9.64 4.75 -0.18
N VAL A 48 8.72 4.04 0.46
CA VAL A 48 8.34 4.27 1.85
C VAL A 48 8.56 3.03 2.71
N PRO A 49 9.11 3.20 3.93
CA PRO A 49 9.27 2.10 4.86
C PRO A 49 7.91 1.62 5.34
N ALA A 50 7.72 0.31 5.28
CA ALA A 50 6.49 -0.37 5.64
C ALA A 50 6.79 -1.72 6.30
N TRP A 51 5.74 -2.34 6.83
CA TRP A 51 5.77 -3.71 7.35
C TRP A 51 4.60 -4.49 6.80
N ILE A 52 4.82 -5.75 6.43
CA ILE A 52 3.77 -6.71 6.07
C ILE A 52 3.88 -7.86 7.05
N ASP A 53 2.84 -8.07 7.86
CA ASP A 53 2.81 -9.10 8.93
C ASP A 53 4.01 -9.04 9.88
N GLY A 54 4.55 -7.84 10.10
CA GLY A 54 5.71 -7.60 10.97
C GLY A 54 7.06 -7.68 10.25
N GLU A 55 7.12 -8.16 9.01
CA GLU A 55 8.34 -8.17 8.22
C GLU A 55 8.55 -6.81 7.53
N PRO A 56 9.74 -6.19 7.68
CA PRO A 56 10.02 -4.88 7.09
C PRO A 56 10.15 -4.96 5.55
N VAL A 57 9.56 -3.99 4.86
CA VAL A 57 9.62 -3.86 3.39
C VAL A 57 9.67 -2.38 3.01
N ASN A 58 10.33 -2.05 1.90
CA ASN A 58 10.25 -0.71 1.31
C ASN A 58 9.28 -0.74 0.14
N LEU A 59 8.09 -0.17 0.30
CA LEU A 59 7.09 -0.13 -0.76
C LEU A 59 7.31 1.10 -1.65
N GLN A 60 7.43 0.90 -2.95
CA GLN A 60 7.46 1.97 -3.93
C GLN A 60 6.03 2.45 -4.22
N ILE A 61 5.85 3.77 -4.27
CA ILE A 61 4.57 4.38 -4.65
C ILE A 61 4.28 4.03 -6.11
N GLY A 62 3.13 3.42 -6.37
CA GLY A 62 2.72 3.05 -7.73
C GLY A 62 1.79 4.09 -8.32
N HIS A 63 0.50 3.76 -8.31
CA HIS A 63 -0.53 4.60 -8.92
C HIS A 63 -1.88 4.41 -8.22
N TYR A 64 -2.75 5.40 -8.38
CA TYR A 64 -4.15 5.28 -8.01
C TYR A 64 -4.94 4.55 -9.11
N ASP A 65 -5.55 3.42 -8.76
CA ASP A 65 -6.51 2.70 -9.59
C ASP A 65 -7.92 3.30 -9.37
N LYS A 66 -8.36 4.07 -10.36
CA LYS A 66 -9.67 4.72 -10.39
C LYS A 66 -10.84 3.75 -10.55
N GLN A 67 -10.61 2.55 -11.08
CA GLN A 67 -11.68 1.58 -11.30
C GLN A 67 -12.09 0.91 -9.99
N GLN A 68 -11.10 0.60 -9.15
CA GLN A 68 -11.32 -0.08 -7.87
C GLN A 68 -11.34 0.87 -6.67
N ASP A 69 -10.99 2.15 -6.87
CA ASP A 69 -10.80 3.14 -5.81
C ASP A 69 -9.75 2.69 -4.78
N ARG A 70 -8.55 2.36 -5.28
CA ARG A 70 -7.43 1.84 -4.48
C ARG A 70 -6.11 2.47 -4.89
N TRP A 71 -5.24 2.68 -3.92
CA TRP A 71 -3.85 3.00 -4.19
C TRP A 71 -3.01 1.74 -4.29
N ILE A 72 -2.24 1.62 -5.38
CA ILE A 72 -1.38 0.48 -5.66
C ILE A 72 0.06 0.87 -5.34
N LEU A 73 0.67 0.12 -4.43
CA LEU A 73 2.11 0.19 -4.12
C LEU A 73 2.80 -1.08 -4.62
N LYS A 74 4.11 -1.01 -4.83
CA LYS A 74 4.92 -2.12 -5.32
C LYS A 74 5.96 -2.53 -4.29
N LYS A 75 6.15 -3.83 -4.13
CA LYS A 75 7.31 -4.39 -3.44
C LYS A 75 8.54 -4.20 -4.34
N PRO A 76 9.74 -4.02 -3.75
CA PRO A 76 10.96 -3.97 -4.53
C PRO A 76 11.22 -5.37 -5.10
N ALA A 77 11.75 -5.43 -6.33
CA ALA A 77 12.14 -6.67 -7.01
C ALA A 77 13.36 -7.33 -6.35
#